data_AF-A0A8J8PSB5-F1
#
_entry.id   AF-A0A8J8PSB5-F1
#
_cell.length_a   1.000
_cell.length_b   1.000
_cell.length_c   1.000
_cell.angle_alpha   90.00
_cell.angle_beta   90.00
_cell.angle_gamma   90.00
#
_symmetry.space_group_name_H-M   'P 1'
#
loop_
_entity.id
_entity.type
_entity.pdbx_description
1 polymer ?
#
loop_
_entity_poly.entity_id
_entity_poly.type
_entity_poly.pdbx_seq_one_letter_code
_entity_poly.pdbx_strand_id
1 'polypeptide(L)'
;MNNRVKRLQEELVKNNIDYAIIGPTSNMQYLIDFIEEQMERPLLLIISQDDYYILAPKLYEEQLSKFPLIVYSDGENPYSKLNLKENSSLLIDDKLYSLFTIEILSTIKSRRVYRASTILDKLRMVKDEDEISRMSEGV
;
A
#
# COMPACT_ATOMS: atom_id res chain seq x y z
N MET A 1 -12.24 -2.66 -10.22
CA MET A 1 -11.56 -1.94 -9.13
C MET A 1 -12.60 -1.60 -8.09
N ASN A 2 -12.41 -2.00 -6.81
CA ASN A 2 -12.87 -1.24 -5.63
C ASN A 2 -13.18 -2.08 -4.40
N ASN A 3 -13.48 -3.38 -4.48
CA ASN A 3 -13.98 -4.05 -3.26
C ASN A 3 -12.90 -4.19 -2.17
N ARG A 4 -11.69 -4.66 -2.52
CA ARG A 4 -10.65 -4.93 -1.52
C ARG A 4 -10.04 -3.67 -0.91
N VAL A 5 -9.72 -2.66 -1.73
CA VAL A 5 -9.28 -1.34 -1.21
C VAL A 5 -10.37 -0.73 -0.34
N LYS A 6 -11.64 -0.74 -0.78
CA LYS A 6 -12.74 -0.20 0.02
C LYS A 6 -12.95 -0.95 1.35
N ARG A 7 -12.86 -2.29 1.35
CA ARG A 7 -12.91 -3.10 2.58
C ARG A 7 -11.75 -2.74 3.53
N LEU A 8 -10.56 -2.49 3.00
CA LEU A 8 -9.45 -1.98 3.81
C LEU A 8 -9.76 -0.58 4.37
N GLN A 9 -10.28 0.33 3.55
CA GLN A 9 -10.68 1.67 3.98
C GLN A 9 -11.74 1.62 5.11
N GLU A 10 -12.74 0.75 5.00
CA GLU A 10 -13.74 0.51 6.04
C GLU A 10 -13.10 0.04 7.35
N GLU A 11 -12.12 -0.86 7.27
CA GLU A 11 -11.36 -1.28 8.45
C GLU A 11 -10.44 -0.18 9.00
N LEU A 12 -9.86 0.70 8.16
CA LEU A 12 -9.11 1.87 8.62
C LEU A 12 -9.99 2.81 9.45
N VAL A 13 -11.19 3.13 8.95
CA VAL A 13 -12.18 3.95 9.67
C VAL A 13 -12.55 3.32 11.00
N LYS A 14 -12.92 2.04 10.98
CA LYS A 14 -13.36 1.29 12.17
C LYS A 14 -12.29 1.20 13.26
N ASN A 15 -11.03 1.07 12.87
CA ASN A 15 -9.90 0.97 13.81
C ASN A 15 -9.25 2.33 14.13
N ASN A 16 -9.79 3.44 13.60
CA ASN A 16 -9.24 4.79 13.73
C ASN A 16 -7.74 4.85 13.32
N ILE A 17 -7.44 4.24 12.17
CA ILE A 17 -6.11 4.26 11.53
C ILE A 17 -6.19 5.19 10.34
N ASP A 18 -5.19 6.05 10.19
CA ASP A 18 -5.21 7.10 9.17
C ASP A 18 -4.74 6.59 7.80
N TYR A 19 -3.68 5.78 7.78
CA TYR A 19 -3.07 5.30 6.53
C TYR A 19 -2.60 3.85 6.60
N ALA A 20 -2.66 3.16 5.46
CA ALA A 20 -1.90 1.95 5.18
C ALA A 20 -0.87 2.22 4.07
N ILE A 21 0.36 1.78 4.28
CA ILE A 21 1.48 1.91 3.33
C ILE A 21 1.95 0.52 2.93
N ILE A 22 1.75 0.20 1.65
CA ILE A 22 1.92 -1.13 1.09
C ILE A 22 3.00 -1.10 0.00
N GLY A 23 4.04 -1.93 0.13
CA GLY A 23 5.07 -2.09 -0.92
C GLY A 23 4.64 -3.12 -1.99
N PRO A 24 5.47 -3.38 -3.01
CA PRO A 24 5.20 -4.42 -4.01
C PRO A 24 5.41 -5.79 -3.38
N THR A 25 4.40 -6.22 -2.63
CA THR A 25 4.32 -7.48 -1.91
C THR A 25 3.03 -8.20 -2.33
N SER A 26 2.78 -9.37 -1.74
CA SER A 26 1.51 -10.07 -1.93
C SER A 26 0.28 -9.27 -1.49
N ASN A 27 0.45 -8.24 -0.65
CA ASN A 27 -0.64 -7.34 -0.27
C ASN A 27 -1.00 -6.36 -1.40
N MET A 28 -0.02 -5.83 -2.12
CA MET A 28 -0.29 -4.97 -3.29
C MET A 28 -0.96 -5.77 -4.41
N GLN A 29 -0.47 -6.98 -4.66
CA GLN A 29 -1.13 -7.91 -5.58
C GLN A 29 -2.58 -8.18 -5.15
N TYR A 30 -2.82 -8.46 -3.87
CA TYR A 30 -4.18 -8.67 -3.36
C TYR A 30 -5.08 -7.43 -3.55
N LEU A 31 -4.58 -6.23 -3.25
CA LEU A 31 -5.38 -5.00 -3.23
C LEU A 31 -5.69 -4.45 -4.62
N ILE A 32 -4.70 -4.46 -5.52
CA ILE A 32 -4.79 -3.78 -6.83
C ILE A 32 -4.41 -4.66 -8.03
N ASP A 33 -4.15 -5.96 -7.82
CA ASP A 33 -3.74 -6.91 -8.87
C ASP A 33 -2.48 -6.45 -9.63
N PHE A 34 -1.53 -5.85 -8.90
CA PHE A 34 -0.24 -5.42 -9.40
C PHE A 34 0.87 -6.24 -8.76
N ILE A 35 1.75 -6.81 -9.59
CA ILE A 35 2.86 -7.66 -9.18
C ILE A 35 4.13 -6.99 -9.64
N GLU A 36 5.06 -6.80 -8.71
CA GLU A 36 6.42 -6.33 -8.96
C GLU A 36 7.30 -6.79 -7.79
N GLU A 37 8.62 -6.78 -7.97
CA GLU A 37 9.57 -7.02 -6.90
C GLU A 37 9.96 -5.72 -6.17
N GLN A 38 10.33 -5.84 -4.89
CA GLN A 38 10.93 -4.72 -4.16
C GLN A 38 12.37 -4.50 -4.64
N MET A 39 12.56 -3.38 -5.33
CA MET A 39 13.86 -2.94 -5.83
C MET A 39 14.41 -1.78 -4.98
N GLU A 40 15.51 -1.17 -5.41
CA GLU A 40 16.13 -0.01 -4.75
C GLU A 40 15.23 1.24 -4.72
N ARG A 41 14.27 1.32 -5.64
CA ARG A 41 13.39 2.48 -5.82
C ARG A 41 12.02 2.20 -5.19
N PRO A 42 11.55 3.02 -4.24
CA PRO A 42 10.29 2.75 -3.56
C PRO A 42 9.09 2.89 -4.51
N LEU A 43 8.36 1.78 -4.66
CA LEU A 43 7.01 1.77 -5.22
C LEU A 43 6.06 1.52 -4.05
N LEU A 44 5.18 2.46 -3.75
CA LEU A 44 4.31 2.39 -2.56
C LEU A 44 2.86 2.65 -2.95
N LEU A 45 1.95 1.80 -2.47
CA LEU A 45 0.52 2.05 -2.46
C LEU A 45 0.15 2.65 -1.10
N ILE A 46 -0.39 3.86 -1.12
CA ILE A 46 -0.84 4.59 0.06
C ILE A 46 -2.37 4.60 0.03
N ILE A 47 -2.98 4.16 1.13
CA ILE A 47 -4.44 4.11 1.28
C ILE A 47 -4.81 4.89 2.54
N SER A 48 -5.63 5.94 2.39
CA SER A 48 -6.29 6.62 3.51
C SER A 48 -7.68 6.01 3.75
N GLN A 49 -8.43 6.57 4.70
CA GLN A 49 -9.80 6.14 4.99
C GLN A 49 -10.80 6.34 3.84
N ASP A 50 -10.49 7.23 2.89
CA ASP A 50 -11.41 7.72 1.87
C ASP A 50 -10.79 7.83 0.47
N ASP A 51 -9.47 7.73 0.35
CA ASP A 51 -8.74 7.82 -0.92
C ASP A 51 -7.55 6.84 -0.96
N TYR A 52 -6.90 6.74 -2.12
CA TYR A 52 -5.64 6.04 -2.29
C TYR A 52 -4.84 6.59 -3.47
N TYR A 53 -3.53 6.42 -3.42
CA TYR A 53 -2.65 6.71 -4.54
C TYR A 53 -1.43 5.80 -4.54
N ILE A 54 -0.76 5.72 -5.68
CA ILE A 54 0.51 5.01 -5.81
C ILE A 54 1.63 6.04 -6.01
N LEU A 55 2.63 6.00 -5.13
CA LEU A 55 3.91 6.65 -5.33
C LEU A 55 4.80 5.72 -6.15
N ALA A 56 5.19 6.13 -7.36
CA ALA A 56 5.94 5.26 -8.27
C ALA A 56 7.08 5.99 -8.99
N PRO A 57 8.19 5.29 -9.30
CA PRO A 57 9.19 5.80 -10.23
C PRO A 57 8.56 6.06 -11.59
N LYS A 58 9.07 7.06 -12.33
CA LYS A 58 8.60 7.40 -13.68
C LYS A 58 8.59 6.23 -14.66
N LEU A 59 9.47 5.25 -14.47
CA LEU A 59 9.48 4.00 -15.25
C LEU A 59 8.12 3.27 -15.25
N TYR A 60 7.34 3.37 -14.17
CA TYR A 60 6.06 2.67 -14.00
C TYR A 60 4.84 3.51 -14.39
N GLU A 61 5.03 4.75 -14.85
CA GLU A 61 3.94 5.69 -15.14
C GLU A 61 2.93 5.12 -16.13
N GLU A 62 3.40 4.53 -17.24
CA GLU A 62 2.53 3.93 -18.25
C GLU A 62 1.78 2.71 -17.71
N GLN A 63 2.49 1.80 -17.04
CA GLN A 63 1.93 0.55 -16.50
C GLN A 63 0.87 0.80 -15.42
N LEU A 64 1.02 1.88 -14.64
CA LEU A 64 0.14 2.23 -13.55
C LEU A 64 -0.87 3.33 -13.90
N SER A 65 -0.93 3.78 -15.16
CA SER A 65 -1.74 4.92 -15.62
C SER A 65 -3.23 4.83 -15.30
N LYS A 66 -3.75 3.62 -15.02
CA LYS A 66 -5.13 3.38 -14.59
C LYS A 66 -5.42 3.71 -13.11
N PHE A 67 -4.40 4.02 -12.31
CA PHE A 67 -4.50 4.33 -10.89
C PHE A 67 -4.18 5.81 -10.62
N PRO A 68 -4.63 6.39 -9.49
CA PRO A 68 -4.13 7.68 -9.03
C PRO A 68 -2.64 7.58 -8.72
N LEU A 69 -1.81 8.39 -9.41
CA LEU A 69 -0.35 8.32 -9.33
C LEU A 69 0.28 9.61 -8.83
N ILE A 70 1.31 9.45 -8.02
CA ILE A 70 2.33 10.45 -7.76
C ILE A 70 3.64 9.90 -8.30
N VAL A 71 4.14 10.52 -9.37
CA VAL A 71 5.36 10.08 -10.05
C VAL A 71 6.58 10.85 -9.54
N TYR A 72 7.70 10.15 -9.42
CA TYR A 72 9.00 10.76 -9.17
C TYR A 72 10.05 10.30 -10.17
N SER A 73 10.96 11.21 -10.50
CA SER A 73 12.10 10.99 -11.39
C SER A 73 13.35 10.64 -10.59
N ASP A 74 14.36 10.17 -11.31
CA ASP A 74 15.69 9.91 -10.75
C ASP A 74 16.28 11.17 -10.11
N GLY A 75 16.81 11.02 -8.89
CA GLY A 75 17.40 12.12 -8.12
C GLY A 75 16.40 12.93 -7.30
N GLU A 76 15.09 12.74 -7.47
CA GLU A 76 14.10 13.31 -6.55
C GLU A 76 14.00 12.45 -5.27
N ASN A 77 13.74 13.10 -4.13
CA ASN A 77 13.39 12.37 -2.91
C ASN A 77 11.92 11.89 -3.00
N PRO A 78 11.65 10.58 -3.14
CA PRO A 78 10.28 10.08 -3.27
C PRO A 78 9.45 10.34 -2.00
N TYR A 79 10.06 10.25 -0.82
CA TYR A 79 9.36 10.39 0.46
C TYR A 79 8.84 11.81 0.67
N SER A 80 9.50 12.82 0.10
CA SER A 80 9.03 14.21 0.13
C SER A 80 7.69 14.44 -0.58
N LYS A 81 7.26 13.49 -1.42
CA LYS A 81 5.99 13.54 -2.15
C LYS A 81 4.87 12.76 -1.45
N LEU A 82 5.12 12.22 -0.26
CA LEU A 82 4.10 11.56 0.55
C LEU A 82 3.12 12.60 1.13
N ASN A 83 1.84 12.45 0.82
CA ASN A 83 0.78 13.33 1.33
C ASN A 83 0.14 12.71 2.59
N LEU A 84 0.93 12.60 3.66
CA LEU A 84 0.52 12.01 4.92
C LEU A 84 0.39 13.09 6.00
N LYS A 85 -0.68 13.03 6.80
CA LYS A 85 -0.87 13.94 7.94
C LYS A 85 0.15 13.65 9.06
N GLU A 86 0.62 14.72 9.70
CA GLU A 86 1.40 14.62 10.94
C GLU A 86 0.58 13.98 12.08
N ASN A 87 1.27 13.32 13.01
CA ASN A 87 0.68 12.57 14.12
C ASN A 87 -0.37 11.52 13.69
N SER A 88 -0.21 10.97 12.49
CA SER A 88 -1.08 9.92 11.95
C SER A 88 -0.73 8.54 12.50
N SER A 89 -1.73 7.66 12.53
CA SER A 89 -1.57 6.23 12.81
C SER A 89 -1.38 5.47 11.50
N LEU A 90 -0.31 4.68 11.42
CA LEU A 90 0.12 3.99 10.20
C LEU A 90 0.02 2.47 10.34
N LEU A 91 -0.46 1.81 9.29
CA LEU A 91 -0.15 0.41 9.01
C LEU A 91 0.97 0.35 7.99
N ILE A 92 2.03 -0.40 8.29
CA ILE A 92 3.14 -0.64 7.37
C ILE A 92 3.13 -2.11 7.00
N ASP A 93 3.24 -2.39 5.71
CA ASP A 93 3.36 -3.76 5.21
C ASP A 93 4.53 -4.48 5.90
N ASP A 94 4.23 -5.65 6.47
CA ASP A 94 5.16 -6.48 7.21
C ASP A 94 6.43 -6.84 6.43
N LYS A 95 6.36 -6.86 5.10
CA LYS A 95 7.50 -7.19 4.22
C LYS A 95 8.11 -5.98 3.53
N LEU A 96 7.65 -4.76 3.83
CA LEU A 96 8.28 -3.55 3.29
C LEU A 96 9.74 -3.51 3.72
N TYR A 97 10.65 -3.19 2.78
CA TYR A 97 12.06 -3.03 3.12
C TYR A 97 12.25 -2.05 4.28
N SER A 98 13.13 -2.43 5.21
CA SER A 98 13.40 -1.64 6.41
C SER A 98 13.90 -0.24 6.06
N LEU A 99 14.72 -0.12 5.01
CA LEU A 99 15.15 1.16 4.45
C LEU A 99 13.95 2.07 4.16
N PHE A 100 12.96 1.59 3.42
CA PHE A 100 11.79 2.38 3.06
C PHE A 100 10.96 2.75 4.28
N THR A 101 10.81 1.81 5.22
CA THR A 101 10.13 2.06 6.49
C THR A 101 10.82 3.18 7.29
N ILE A 102 12.15 3.14 7.40
CA ILE A 102 12.93 4.16 8.12
C ILE A 102 12.78 5.53 7.45
N GLU A 103 12.87 5.60 6.13
CA GLU A 103 12.74 6.86 5.38
C GLU A 103 11.34 7.49 5.53
N ILE A 104 10.28 6.67 5.47
CA ILE A 104 8.90 7.12 5.72
C ILE A 104 8.79 7.70 7.13
N LEU A 105 9.26 6.96 8.14
CA LEU A 105 9.16 7.39 9.54
C LEU A 105 10.09 8.58 9.88
N SER A 106 11.11 8.81 9.07
CA SER A 106 11.97 10.00 9.16
C SER A 106 11.35 11.23 8.49
N THR A 107 10.44 11.01 7.54
CA THR A 107 9.73 12.07 6.81
C THR A 107 8.51 12.58 7.57
N ILE A 108 7.81 11.71 8.31
CA ILE A 108 6.58 12.09 9.04
C ILE A 108 6.64 11.71 10.52
N LYS A 109 6.15 12.59 11.40
CA LYS A 109 6.03 12.27 12.82
C LYS A 109 4.75 11.48 13.06
N SER A 110 4.80 10.17 12.85
CA SER A 110 3.66 9.30 13.15
C SER A 110 3.36 9.26 14.66
N ARG A 111 2.07 9.10 15.00
CA ARG A 111 1.62 8.89 16.39
C ARG A 111 1.81 7.44 16.80
N ARG A 112 1.46 6.51 15.93
CA ARG A 112 1.60 5.05 16.15
C ARG A 112 1.83 4.34 14.82
N VAL A 113 2.58 3.25 14.88
CA VAL A 113 2.87 2.39 13.74
C VAL A 113 2.48 0.96 14.10
N TYR A 114 1.78 0.31 13.19
CA TYR A 114 1.28 -1.06 13.33
C TYR A 114 1.66 -1.87 12.08
N ARG A 115 1.63 -3.20 12.20
CA ARG A 115 1.82 -4.10 11.07
C ARG A 115 0.53 -4.21 10.26
N ALA A 116 0.61 -4.12 8.93
CA ALA A 116 -0.55 -4.20 8.06
C ALA A 116 -1.28 -5.55 8.17
N SER A 117 -0.56 -6.64 8.45
CA SER A 117 -1.10 -7.99 8.70
C SER A 117 -2.18 -8.04 9.78
N THR A 118 -2.14 -7.12 10.76
CA THR A 118 -3.15 -7.07 11.85
C THR A 118 -4.59 -6.90 11.36
N ILE A 119 -4.74 -6.34 10.15
CA ILE A 119 -6.01 -6.16 9.43
C ILE A 119 -6.03 -6.97 8.14
N LEU A 120 -4.98 -6.90 7.32
CA LEU A 120 -4.98 -7.52 5.99
C LEU A 120 -5.12 -9.04 6.02
N ASP A 121 -4.53 -9.73 6.99
CA ASP A 121 -4.65 -11.19 7.07
C ASP A 121 -6.12 -11.61 7.24
N LYS A 122 -6.90 -10.84 8.01
CA LYS A 122 -8.34 -11.08 8.21
C LYS A 122 -9.14 -10.82 6.95
N LEU A 123 -8.81 -9.75 6.23
CA LEU A 123 -9.48 -9.42 4.96
C LEU A 123 -9.22 -10.48 3.90
N ARG A 124 -8.01 -11.05 3.86
CA ARG A 124 -7.59 -12.11 2.93
C ARG A 124 -8.14 -13.50 3.29
N MET A 125 -8.48 -13.74 4.56
CA MET A 125 -9.15 -14.99 4.96
C MET A 125 -10.60 -15.07 4.47
N VAL A 126 -11.28 -13.93 4.35
CA VAL A 126 -12.63 -13.85 3.77
C VAL A 126 -12.50 -13.78 2.26
N LYS A 127 -12.38 -14.96 1.64
CA LYS A 127 -12.20 -15.14 0.20
C LYS A 127 -13.42 -14.69 -0.59
N ASP A 128 -13.19 -13.92 -1.64
CA ASP A 128 -14.17 -13.68 -2.68
C ASP A 128 -14.24 -14.92 -3.61
N GLU A 129 -15.38 -15.18 -4.27
CA GLU A 129 -15.60 -16.39 -5.11
C GLU A 129 -14.52 -16.58 -6.20
N ASP A 130 -13.98 -15.48 -6.74
CA ASP A 130 -12.88 -15.47 -7.72
C ASP A 130 -11.55 -16.02 -7.16
N GLU A 131 -11.31 -15.83 -5.86
CA GLU A 131 -10.09 -16.31 -5.19
C GLU A 131 -10.15 -17.82 -4.94
N ILE A 132 -11.36 -18.37 -4.78
CA ILE A 132 -11.59 -19.82 -4.68
C ILE A 132 -11.33 -20.48 -6.04
N SER A 133 -11.80 -19.88 -7.14
CA SER A 133 -11.57 -20.40 -8.50
C SER A 133 -10.09 -20.48 -8.86
N ARG A 134 -9.29 -19.42 -8.60
CA ARG A 134 -7.84 -19.42 -8.87
C ARG A 134 -7.06 -20.46 -8.04
N MET A 135 -7.55 -20.80 -6.84
CA MET A 135 -6.93 -21.84 -6.00
C MET A 135 -7.25 -23.26 -6.47
N SER A 136 -8.39 -23.47 -7.14
CA SER A 136 -8.73 -24.77 -7.74
C SER A 136 -7.93 -25.07 -9.01
N GLU A 137 -7.49 -24.02 -9.73
CA GLU A 137 -6.77 -24.17 -11.00
C GLU A 137 -5.25 -24.35 -10.85
N GLY A 138 -4.70 -24.10 -9.66
CA GLY A 138 -3.30 -24.41 -9.34
C GLY A 138 -2.30 -23.86 -10.36
N VAL A 139 -2.27 -22.53 -10.51
CA VAL A 139 -1.21 -21.82 -11.24
C VAL A 139 -0.07 -21.44 -10.29
#